data_AF-A0AAD9J327-F1
#
_entry.id   AF-A0AAD9J327-F1
#
_cell.length_a   1.000
_cell.length_b   1.000
_cell.length_c   1.000
_cell.angle_alpha   90.00
_cell.angle_beta   90.00
_cell.angle_gamma   90.00
#
_symmetry.space_group_name_H-M   'P 1'
#
loop_
_entity.id
_entity.type
_entity.pdbx_description
1 polymer ?
#
loop_
_entity_poly.entity_id
_entity_poly.type
_entity_poly.pdbx_seq_one_letter_code
_entity_poly.pdbx_strand_id
1 'polypeptide(L)'
;MKTSPNGYNVSRSQLLPVMKAAKAAGMKATLVQDKVKLEGRLYGTDELEHLTDNCNPATGCVKETEQTVCYFGRYSPLSNFFPCTFTSLGITYNCTEQYIQQKKAECMGADRQAQIILLTSERTAQKHTGSSVADNPQIWYDRLGK
;
A
#
# COMPACT_ATOMS: atom_id res chain seq x y z
N MET A 1 17.44 2.63 -17.61
CA MET A 1 17.58 2.03 -16.26
C MET A 1 16.83 0.72 -16.23
N LYS A 2 17.50 -0.42 -16.01
CA LYS A 2 16.82 -1.72 -15.88
C LYS A 2 16.24 -1.80 -14.46
N THR A 3 14.93 -1.90 -14.34
CA THR A 3 14.25 -2.17 -13.07
C THR A 3 14.78 -3.49 -12.51
N SER A 4 15.20 -3.48 -11.24
CA SER A 4 15.66 -4.69 -10.54
C SER A 4 14.57 -5.78 -10.60
N PRO A 5 14.91 -7.09 -10.70
CA PRO A 5 13.93 -8.18 -10.80
C PRO A 5 12.82 -8.13 -9.74
N ASN A 6 13.13 -7.60 -8.56
CA ASN A 6 12.17 -7.39 -7.48
C ASN A 6 11.17 -6.25 -7.77
N GLY A 7 11.65 -5.13 -8.33
CA GLY A 7 10.79 -4.00 -8.69
C GLY A 7 9.78 -4.34 -9.79
N TYR A 8 10.17 -5.22 -10.71
CA TYR A 8 9.31 -5.71 -11.79
C TYR A 8 8.10 -6.52 -11.26
N ASN A 9 8.36 -7.48 -10.35
CA ASN A 9 7.29 -8.31 -9.77
C ASN A 9 6.33 -7.48 -8.91
N VAL A 10 6.87 -6.54 -8.13
CA VAL A 10 6.07 -5.61 -7.33
C VAL A 10 5.15 -4.79 -8.24
N SER A 11 5.68 -4.21 -9.32
CA SER A 11 4.91 -3.38 -10.25
C SER A 11 3.75 -4.17 -10.87
N ARG A 12 4.03 -5.38 -11.37
CA ARG A 12 2.98 -6.25 -11.95
C ARG A 12 1.88 -6.62 -10.96
N SER A 13 2.23 -6.86 -9.69
CA SER A 13 1.22 -7.16 -8.66
C SER A 13 0.22 -6.00 -8.48
N GLN A 14 0.67 -4.75 -8.67
CA GLN A 14 -0.19 -3.57 -8.55
C GLN A 14 -1.04 -3.33 -9.79
N LEU A 15 -0.51 -3.66 -10.97
CA LEU A 15 -1.15 -3.42 -12.26
C LEU A 15 -2.12 -4.53 -12.69
N LEU A 16 -2.00 -5.72 -12.12
CA LEU A 16 -2.91 -6.84 -12.41
C LEU A 16 -4.39 -6.53 -12.07
N PRO A 17 -4.71 -5.98 -10.89
CA PRO A 17 -6.08 -5.53 -10.57
C PRO A 17 -6.62 -4.52 -11.58
N VAL A 18 -5.81 -3.53 -11.97
CA VAL A 18 -6.17 -2.51 -12.98
C VAL A 18 -6.54 -3.17 -14.30
N MET A 19 -5.67 -4.05 -14.80
CA MET A 19 -5.91 -4.75 -16.07
C MET A 19 -7.19 -5.60 -16.00
N LYS A 20 -7.45 -6.26 -14.86
CA LYS A 20 -8.67 -7.06 -14.68
C LYS A 20 -9.92 -6.17 -14.66
N ALA A 21 -9.90 -5.06 -13.93
CA ALA A 21 -10.99 -4.09 -13.89
C ALA A 21 -11.27 -3.53 -15.29
N ALA A 22 -10.22 -3.13 -16.01
CA ALA A 22 -10.33 -2.64 -17.38
C ALA A 22 -10.98 -3.65 -18.33
N LYS A 23 -10.58 -4.92 -18.27
CA LYS A 23 -11.19 -5.99 -19.07
C LYS A 23 -12.66 -6.23 -18.68
N ALA A 24 -12.98 -6.18 -17.39
CA ALA A 24 -14.36 -6.31 -16.91
C ALA A 24 -15.25 -5.15 -17.39
N ALA A 25 -14.68 -3.96 -17.54
CA ALA A 25 -15.32 -2.79 -18.12
C ALA A 25 -15.33 -2.78 -19.67
N GLY A 26 -14.88 -3.86 -20.33
CA GLY A 26 -14.88 -3.99 -21.79
C GLY A 26 -13.72 -3.29 -22.52
N MET A 27 -12.73 -2.76 -21.79
CA MET A 27 -11.59 -2.05 -22.39
C MET A 27 -10.49 -3.00 -22.85
N LYS A 28 -9.74 -2.58 -23.88
CA LYS A 28 -8.53 -3.27 -24.35
C LYS A 28 -7.38 -3.00 -23.38
N ALA A 29 -7.10 -3.99 -22.53
CA ALA A 29 -6.04 -3.93 -21.54
C ALA A 29 -5.00 -5.03 -21.71
N THR A 30 -3.71 -4.66 -21.65
CA THR A 30 -2.60 -5.62 -21.72
C THR A 30 -1.44 -5.18 -20.82
N LEU A 31 -0.82 -6.12 -20.10
CA LEU A 31 0.42 -5.85 -19.37
C LEU A 31 1.61 -5.84 -20.33
N VAL A 32 2.38 -4.75 -20.32
CA VAL A 32 3.60 -4.60 -21.09
C VAL A 32 4.72 -4.31 -20.11
N GLN A 33 5.57 -5.31 -19.85
CA GLN A 33 6.62 -5.25 -18.84
C GLN A 33 6.08 -4.86 -17.44
N ASP A 34 6.50 -3.70 -16.93
CA ASP A 34 6.14 -3.08 -15.65
C ASP A 34 5.05 -2.00 -15.78
N LYS A 35 4.37 -1.94 -16.93
CA LYS A 35 3.28 -1.01 -17.23
C LYS A 35 2.01 -1.74 -17.70
N VAL A 36 0.87 -1.08 -17.59
CA VAL A 36 -0.39 -1.53 -18.17
C VAL A 36 -0.75 -0.63 -19.36
N LYS A 37 -1.00 -1.24 -20.51
CA LYS A 37 -1.51 -0.56 -21.71
C LYS A 37 -3.03 -0.62 -21.68
N LEU A 38 -3.69 0.54 -21.68
CA LEU A 38 -5.14 0.69 -21.75
C LEU A 38 -5.48 1.61 -22.92
N GLU A 39 -6.29 1.13 -23.87
CA GLU A 39 -6.74 1.91 -25.04
C GLU A 39 -5.59 2.63 -25.79
N GLY A 40 -4.43 2.00 -25.88
CA GLY A 40 -3.27 2.57 -26.56
C GLY A 40 -2.28 3.32 -25.67
N ARG A 41 -2.68 3.79 -24.48
CA ARG A 41 -1.82 4.51 -23.54
C ARG A 41 -1.22 3.58 -22.49
N LEU A 42 0.06 3.81 -22.14
CA LEU A 42 0.77 3.07 -21.09
C LEU A 42 0.66 3.83 -19.76
N TYR A 43 0.43 3.10 -18.68
CA TYR A 43 0.39 3.60 -17.31
C TYR A 43 1.36 2.80 -16.45
N GLY A 44 2.23 3.50 -15.72
CA GLY A 44 3.02 2.95 -14.63
C GLY A 44 2.23 2.83 -13.33
N THR A 45 2.86 2.28 -12.29
CA THR A 45 2.27 2.20 -10.94
C THR A 45 2.14 3.57 -10.27
N ASP A 46 2.94 4.53 -10.69
CA ASP A 46 2.94 5.94 -10.32
C ASP A 46 1.83 6.74 -11.00
N GLU A 47 1.31 6.27 -12.15
CA GLU A 47 0.29 6.97 -12.94
C GLU A 47 -1.13 6.40 -12.73
N LEU A 48 -1.33 5.57 -11.70
CA LEU A 48 -2.61 4.89 -11.47
C LEU A 48 -3.77 5.84 -11.13
N GLU A 49 -3.46 7.01 -10.59
CA GLU A 49 -4.45 8.06 -10.32
C GLU A 49 -4.99 8.71 -11.60
N HIS A 50 -4.28 8.59 -12.72
CA HIS A 50 -4.72 9.13 -14.02
C HIS A 50 -5.56 8.14 -14.84
N LEU A 51 -5.90 6.99 -14.25
CA LEU A 51 -6.78 6.02 -14.87
C LEU A 51 -8.21 6.53 -14.91
N THR A 52 -8.94 6.15 -15.95
CA THR A 52 -10.39 6.37 -16.01
C THR A 52 -11.07 5.64 -14.86
N ASP A 53 -12.18 6.20 -14.35
CA ASP A 53 -12.88 5.72 -13.15
C ASP A 53 -13.17 4.21 -13.17
N ASN A 54 -13.54 3.68 -14.33
CA ASN A 54 -13.86 2.26 -14.52
C ASN A 54 -12.64 1.31 -14.36
N CYS A 55 -11.42 1.85 -14.41
CA CYS A 55 -10.16 1.11 -14.28
C CYS A 55 -9.37 1.51 -13.04
N ASN A 56 -9.71 2.63 -12.42
CA ASN A 56 -9.00 3.15 -11.27
C ASN A 56 -9.27 2.22 -10.08
N PRO A 57 -8.24 1.58 -9.50
CA PRO A 57 -8.42 0.70 -8.36
C PRO A 57 -9.04 1.40 -7.16
N ALA A 58 -8.85 2.71 -7.00
CA ALA A 58 -9.50 3.47 -5.94
C ALA A 58 -11.03 3.44 -6.11
N THR A 59 -11.53 3.70 -7.32
CA THR A 59 -12.97 3.69 -7.63
C THR A 59 -13.55 2.27 -7.60
N GLY A 60 -12.83 1.27 -8.11
CA GLY A 60 -13.29 -0.12 -8.07
C GLY A 60 -13.29 -0.75 -6.67
N CYS A 61 -12.48 -0.22 -5.76
CA CYS A 61 -12.35 -0.70 -4.40
C CYS A 61 -13.17 0.09 -3.37
N VAL A 62 -13.86 1.15 -3.78
CA VAL A 62 -14.71 1.96 -2.93
C VAL A 62 -16.14 1.91 -3.46
N LYS A 63 -17.10 1.61 -2.58
CA LYS A 63 -18.53 1.66 -2.87
C LYS A 63 -19.18 2.62 -1.90
N GLU A 64 -19.86 3.62 -2.43
CA GLU A 64 -20.48 4.69 -1.65
C GLU A 64 -22.00 4.67 -1.83
N THR A 65 -22.72 4.82 -0.73
CA THR A 65 -24.14 5.17 -0.67
C THR A 65 -24.28 6.49 0.08
N GLU A 66 -25.49 7.06 0.17
CA GLU A 66 -25.71 8.31 0.92
C GLU A 66 -25.28 8.23 2.40
N GLN A 67 -25.23 7.03 2.98
CA GLN A 67 -24.98 6.82 4.42
C GLN A 67 -23.69 6.05 4.72
N THR A 68 -23.11 5.39 3.71
CA THR A 68 -22.06 4.40 3.96
C THR A 68 -20.99 4.45 2.87
N VAL A 69 -19.73 4.40 3.29
CA VAL A 69 -18.57 4.18 2.41
C VAL A 69 -17.92 2.85 2.78
N CYS A 70 -17.99 1.89 1.87
CA CYS A 70 -17.28 0.62 1.99
C CYS A 70 -16.01 0.68 1.15
N TYR A 71 -14.87 0.32 1.73
CA TYR A 71 -13.59 0.29 1.01
C TYR A 71 -12.89 -1.05 1.19
N PHE A 72 -12.07 -1.44 0.21
CA PHE A 72 -11.27 -2.65 0.27
C PHE A 72 -9.86 -2.46 -0.27
N GLY A 73 -8.87 -3.09 0.36
CA GLY A 73 -7.48 -3.05 -0.12
C GLY A 73 -6.76 -1.74 0.19
N ARG A 74 -5.71 -1.46 -0.59
CA ARG A 74 -4.71 -0.40 -0.29
C ARG A 74 -4.90 0.91 -1.06
N TYR A 75 -5.90 0.98 -1.93
CA TYR A 75 -6.09 2.11 -2.84
C TYR A 75 -7.05 3.17 -2.28
N SER A 76 -7.73 2.87 -1.17
CA SER A 76 -8.53 3.86 -0.45
C SER A 76 -7.66 4.61 0.57
N PRO A 77 -7.82 5.94 0.71
CA PRO A 77 -7.12 6.72 1.73
C PRO A 77 -7.47 6.31 3.16
N LEU A 78 -8.57 5.58 3.34
CA LEU A 78 -8.97 5.02 4.64
C LEU A 78 -8.17 3.77 5.03
N SER A 79 -7.34 3.24 4.12
CA SER A 79 -6.51 2.06 4.37
C SER A 79 -5.17 2.43 4.98
N ASN A 80 -4.72 1.70 6.01
CA ASN A 80 -3.36 1.87 6.56
C ASN A 80 -2.25 1.57 5.53
N PHE A 81 -2.57 0.80 4.48
CA PHE A 81 -1.65 0.46 3.39
C PHE A 81 -1.63 1.51 2.27
N PHE A 82 -2.45 2.55 2.39
CA PHE A 82 -2.47 3.65 1.44
C PHE A 82 -1.13 4.39 1.46
N PRO A 83 -0.51 4.64 0.29
CA PRO A 83 0.73 5.40 0.21
C PRO A 83 0.45 6.86 0.57
N CYS A 84 0.79 7.25 1.79
CA CYS A 84 0.67 8.63 2.27
C CYS A 84 1.89 8.95 3.13
N THR A 85 2.64 9.97 2.70
CA THR A 85 3.82 10.41 3.44
C THR A 85 3.41 11.40 4.52
N PHE A 86 3.82 11.16 5.76
CA PHE A 86 3.57 12.06 6.88
C PHE A 86 4.74 12.05 7.86
N THR A 87 4.81 13.06 8.73
CA THR A 87 5.86 13.16 9.75
C THR A 87 5.25 13.12 11.14
N SER A 88 5.84 12.34 12.04
CA SER A 88 5.46 12.27 13.46
C SER A 88 6.73 12.18 14.30
N LEU A 89 6.85 13.03 15.33
CA LEU A 89 8.02 13.08 16.23
C LEU A 89 9.37 13.19 15.48
N GLY A 90 9.41 13.94 14.37
CA GLY A 90 10.60 14.11 13.54
C GLY A 90 10.95 12.95 12.62
N ILE A 91 10.15 11.88 12.60
CA ILE A 91 10.32 10.73 11.70
C ILE A 91 9.31 10.82 10.56
N THR A 92 9.79 10.72 9.32
CA THR A 92 8.94 10.66 8.13
C THR A 92 8.60 9.22 7.78
N TYR A 93 7.30 8.92 7.70
CA TYR A 93 6.75 7.62 7.35
C TYR A 93 6.13 7.68 5.95
N ASN A 94 6.19 6.58 5.21
CA ASN A 94 5.64 6.49 3.84
C ASN A 94 4.19 5.98 3.77
N CYS A 95 3.67 5.46 4.89
CA CYS A 95 2.27 5.11 5.11
C CYS A 95 2.01 4.89 6.60
N THR A 96 0.73 4.79 6.96
CA THR A 96 0.30 4.54 8.35
C THR A 96 0.76 3.16 8.85
N GLU A 97 0.79 2.15 7.97
CA GLU A 97 1.27 0.81 8.34
C GLU A 97 2.73 0.84 8.84
N GLN A 98 3.61 1.62 8.20
CA GLN A 98 5.01 1.75 8.63
C GLN A 98 5.09 2.28 10.06
N TYR A 99 4.30 3.31 10.37
CA TYR A 99 4.22 3.89 11.70
C TYR A 99 3.72 2.87 12.72
N ILE A 100 2.58 2.21 12.45
CA ILE A 100 1.98 1.24 13.38
C ILE A 100 2.96 0.11 13.70
N GLN A 101 3.57 -0.49 12.67
CA GLN A 101 4.48 -1.62 12.86
C GLN A 101 5.78 -1.20 13.57
N GLN A 102 6.30 0.00 13.28
CA GLN A 102 7.49 0.53 13.94
C GLN A 102 7.22 0.80 15.43
N LYS A 103 6.10 1.46 15.77
CA LYS A 103 5.67 1.68 17.16
C LYS A 103 5.44 0.37 17.90
N LYS A 104 4.96 -0.66 17.20
CA LYS A 104 4.75 -1.99 17.77
C LYS A 104 6.07 -2.59 18.19
N ALA A 105 7.04 -2.59 17.28
CA ALA A 105 8.37 -3.08 17.55
C ALA A 105 9.03 -2.34 18.72
N GLU A 106 8.94 -1.00 18.78
CA GLU A 106 9.42 -0.21 19.92
C GLU A 106 8.74 -0.59 21.24
N CYS A 107 7.41 -0.70 21.25
CA CYS A 107 6.67 -1.07 22.46
C CYS A 107 7.09 -2.43 23.00
N MET A 108 7.43 -3.37 22.12
CA MET A 108 7.87 -4.72 22.50
C MET A 108 9.38 -4.84 22.73
N GLY A 109 10.15 -3.74 22.65
CA GLY A 109 11.60 -3.76 22.80
C GLY A 109 12.35 -4.46 21.65
N ALA A 110 11.72 -4.55 20.48
CA ALA A 110 12.27 -5.16 19.27
C ALA A 110 12.95 -4.11 18.37
N ASP A 111 13.97 -3.43 18.91
CA ASP A 111 14.60 -2.25 18.27
C ASP A 111 15.15 -2.55 16.87
N ARG A 112 15.71 -3.75 16.66
CA ARG A 112 16.22 -4.18 15.35
C ARG A 112 15.11 -4.21 14.31
N GLN A 113 13.94 -4.74 14.67
CA GLN A 113 12.77 -4.82 13.79
C GLN A 113 12.22 -3.42 13.53
N ALA A 114 12.16 -2.56 14.55
CA ALA A 114 11.74 -1.17 14.40
C ALA A 114 12.60 -0.42 13.36
N GLN A 115 13.93 -0.59 13.42
CA GLN A 115 14.86 -0.01 12.44
C GLN A 115 14.65 -0.59 11.04
N ILE A 116 14.48 -1.91 10.91
CA ILE A 116 14.22 -2.55 9.61
C ILE A 116 12.94 -1.99 8.99
N ILE A 117 11.86 -1.85 9.77
CA ILE A 117 10.58 -1.31 9.30
C ILE A 117 10.75 0.13 8.82
N LEU A 118 11.50 0.96 9.55
CA LEU A 118 11.73 2.35 9.18
C LEU A 118 12.54 2.51 7.88
N LEU A 119 13.55 1.65 7.68
CA LEU A 119 14.39 1.66 6.48
C LEU A 119 13.73 1.02 5.26
N THR A 120 12.66 0.25 5.47
CA THR A 120 11.96 -0.47 4.41
C THR A 120 10.94 0.45 3.74
N SER A 121 11.02 0.60 2.42
CA SER A 121 10.04 1.37 1.63
C SER A 121 8.82 0.55 1.19
N GLU A 122 8.89 -0.78 1.25
CA GLU A 122 7.87 -1.69 0.78
C GLU A 122 6.90 -2.08 1.91
N ARG A 123 5.61 -1.78 1.74
CA ARG A 123 4.60 -1.88 2.80
C ARG A 123 4.29 -3.32 3.23
N THR A 124 4.32 -4.27 2.30
CA THR A 124 4.12 -5.68 2.63
C THR A 124 5.28 -6.22 3.48
N ALA A 125 6.52 -5.81 3.21
CA ALA A 125 7.71 -6.14 3.97
C ALA A 125 7.66 -5.49 5.36
N GLN A 126 7.27 -4.22 5.47
CA GLN A 126 7.02 -3.56 6.77
C GLN A 126 6.03 -4.38 7.62
N LYS A 127 4.88 -4.77 7.04
CA LYS A 127 3.89 -5.64 7.71
C LYS A 127 4.48 -6.97 8.14
N HIS A 128 5.21 -7.62 7.24
CA HIS A 128 5.77 -8.93 7.50
C HIS A 128 6.79 -8.87 8.66
N THR A 129 7.69 -7.90 8.64
CA THR A 129 8.63 -7.66 9.74
C THR A 129 7.89 -7.37 11.05
N GLY A 130 6.89 -6.47 11.06
CA GLY A 130 6.12 -6.17 12.27
C GLY A 130 5.28 -7.34 12.79
N SER A 131 4.85 -8.24 11.90
CA SER A 131 4.13 -9.47 12.25
C SER A 131 5.05 -10.53 12.88
N SER A 132 6.37 -10.45 12.66
CA SER A 132 7.36 -11.30 13.35
C SER A 132 7.61 -10.90 14.81
N VAL A 133 7.20 -9.69 15.20
CA VAL A 133 7.27 -9.21 16.58
C VAL A 133 6.07 -9.77 17.34
N ALA A 134 6.35 -10.52 18.42
CA ALA A 134 5.32 -11.03 19.33
C ALA A 134 4.44 -9.88 19.84
N ASP A 135 3.14 -10.09 19.84
CA ASP A 135 2.18 -9.06 20.23
C ASP A 135 1.81 -9.17 21.71
N ASN A 136 1.63 -8.03 22.36
CA ASN A 136 1.12 -7.92 23.71
C ASN A 136 0.26 -6.66 23.83
N PRO A 137 -1.08 -6.79 23.72
CA PRO A 137 -1.99 -5.63 23.75
C PRO A 137 -1.83 -4.78 25.00
N GLN A 138 -1.55 -5.40 26.16
CA GLN A 138 -1.39 -4.65 27.41
C GLN A 138 -0.17 -3.73 27.34
N ILE A 139 0.98 -4.24 26.91
CA ILE A 139 2.21 -3.43 26.74
C ILE A 139 1.99 -2.32 25.71
N TRP A 140 1.26 -2.62 24.62
CA TRP A 140 0.93 -1.63 23.59
C TRP A 140 0.11 -0.48 24.17
N TYR A 141 -0.99 -0.75 24.88
CA TYR A 141 -1.83 0.31 25.46
C TYR A 141 -1.12 1.09 26.56
N ASP A 142 -0.34 0.43 27.42
CA ASP A 142 0.37 1.08 28.53
C ASP A 142 1.47 2.04 28.06
N ARG A 143 2.06 1.78 26.89
CA ARG A 143 3.17 2.57 26.34
C ARG A 143 2.74 3.62 25.31
N LEU A 144 1.65 3.41 24.57
CA LEU A 144 1.11 4.40 23.63
C LEU A 144 0.11 5.38 24.25
N GLY A 145 -0.50 5.03 25.39
CA GLY A 145 -1.45 5.88 26.11
C GLY A 145 -0.82 6.95 27.02
N LYS A 146 0.51 7.11 26.99
CA LYS A 146 1.27 8.12 27.74
C LYS A 146 1.97 9.07 26.77
#